data_AF-I4B698-F1
#
_entry.id   AF-I4B698-F1
#
_cell.length_a   1.000
_cell.length_b   1.000
_cell.length_c   1.000
_cell.angle_alpha   90.00
_cell.angle_beta   90.00
_cell.angle_gamma   90.00
#
_symmetry.space_group_name_H-M   'P 1'
#
loop_
_entity.id
_entity.type
_entity.pdbx_description
1 polymer ?
#
loop_
_entity_poly.entity_id
_entity_poly.type
_entity_poly.pdbx_seq_one_letter_code
_entity_poly.pdbx_strand_id
1 'polypeptide(L)'
;MLNTQYSSPSPVRRGGWGVRFWHRRIAILSAGFLLLTAVTGILWAYAPHLYFKEGYLKKKSLKAAPSLSAARLAPQEAIRLAEAAGKVGPAESVVLRAEGGRLVFEVVRREGKAAHSQLVDAISGEKLSPLDEKMAAAVAAEYVVGNPTLKNATVIDNYRHRSGKLVPSVYRVAFVASGNPEIYIDRNSAAIVEESDDARAFHFWVMKLHQLQFFGTKKELTLIPGLALILLVITGMLIWWRRYRALS
;
A
#
# COMPACT_ATOMS: atom_id res chain seq x y z
N MET A 1 -56.02 -42.89 -55.32
CA MET A 1 -54.59 -42.80 -54.93
C MET A 1 -54.17 -41.33 -55.03
N LEU A 2 -54.16 -40.61 -53.91
CA LEU A 2 -53.67 -39.22 -53.85
C LEU A 2 -52.38 -39.22 -53.04
N ASN A 3 -51.29 -38.86 -53.72
CA ASN A 3 -49.92 -38.90 -53.22
C ASN A 3 -49.64 -37.58 -52.48
N THR A 4 -49.75 -37.58 -51.16
CA THR A 4 -49.45 -36.42 -50.32
C THR A 4 -47.93 -36.34 -50.13
N GLN A 5 -47.27 -35.47 -50.90
CA GLN A 5 -45.86 -35.14 -50.70
C GLN A 5 -45.69 -34.42 -49.35
N TYR A 6 -45.08 -35.12 -48.39
CA TYR A 6 -44.54 -34.50 -47.18
C TYR A 6 -43.33 -33.64 -47.56
N SER A 7 -43.50 -32.33 -47.57
CA SER A 7 -42.37 -31.39 -47.63
C SER A 7 -41.62 -31.42 -46.31
N SER A 8 -40.41 -31.96 -46.31
CA SER A 8 -39.49 -31.93 -45.18
C SER A 8 -39.16 -30.47 -44.79
N PRO A 9 -39.23 -30.06 -43.51
CA PRO A 9 -38.81 -28.74 -43.11
C PRO A 9 -37.28 -28.61 -43.25
N SER A 10 -36.83 -27.57 -43.96
CA SER A 10 -35.43 -27.25 -44.19
C SER A 10 -34.63 -27.10 -42.88
N PRO A 11 -33.38 -27.61 -42.78
CA PRO A 11 -32.57 -27.55 -41.57
C PRO A 11 -31.82 -26.21 -41.49
N VAL A 12 -32.53 -25.08 -41.48
CA VAL A 12 -31.88 -23.76 -41.37
C VAL A 12 -32.41 -23.06 -40.13
N ARG A 13 -31.75 -23.26 -38.98
CA ARG A 13 -31.70 -22.26 -37.87
C ARG A 13 -30.92 -22.64 -36.60
N ARG A 14 -30.10 -23.70 -36.55
CA ARG A 14 -29.42 -24.07 -35.29
C ARG A 14 -28.23 -23.17 -34.90
N GLY A 15 -27.56 -22.48 -35.84
CA GLY A 15 -26.33 -21.72 -35.55
C GLY A 15 -26.49 -20.30 -34.97
N GLY A 16 -27.71 -19.77 -34.83
CA GLY A 16 -27.93 -18.39 -34.33
C GLY A 16 -28.26 -18.28 -32.84
N TRP A 17 -28.83 -19.34 -32.29
CA TRP A 17 -29.36 -19.34 -30.92
C TRP A 17 -28.23 -19.37 -29.88
N GLY A 18 -27.18 -20.14 -30.14
CA GLY A 18 -26.01 -20.22 -29.26
C GLY A 18 -25.28 -18.89 -29.07
N VAL A 19 -25.04 -18.15 -30.16
CA VAL A 19 -24.34 -16.85 -30.10
C VAL A 19 -25.11 -15.83 -29.26
N ARG A 20 -26.44 -15.73 -29.45
CA ARG A 20 -27.27 -14.80 -28.66
C ARG A 20 -27.35 -15.21 -27.19
N PHE A 21 -27.44 -16.51 -26.91
CA PHE A 21 -27.45 -17.04 -25.55
C PHE A 21 -26.15 -16.69 -24.82
N TRP A 22 -24.99 -17.01 -25.41
CA TRP A 22 -23.69 -16.74 -24.82
C TRP A 22 -23.39 -15.24 -24.72
N HIS A 23 -23.69 -14.45 -25.75
CA HIS A 23 -23.57 -12.99 -25.70
C HIS A 23 -24.32 -12.42 -24.49
N ARG A 24 -25.58 -12.81 -24.28
CA ARG A 24 -26.38 -12.32 -23.16
C ARG A 24 -25.78 -12.72 -21.80
N ARG A 25 -25.29 -13.95 -21.66
CA ARG A 25 -24.68 -14.44 -20.40
C ARG A 25 -23.39 -13.68 -20.08
N ILE A 26 -22.51 -13.56 -21.06
CA ILE A 26 -21.26 -12.78 -20.91
C ILE A 26 -21.62 -11.31 -20.61
N ALA A 27 -22.61 -10.73 -21.29
CA ALA A 27 -23.00 -9.34 -21.09
C ALA A 27 -23.49 -9.07 -19.66
N ILE A 28 -24.32 -9.96 -19.09
CA ILE A 28 -24.81 -9.82 -17.71
C ILE A 28 -23.65 -9.93 -16.70
N LEU A 29 -22.76 -10.92 -16.89
CA LEU A 29 -21.59 -11.08 -16.02
C LEU A 29 -20.65 -9.87 -16.11
N SER A 30 -20.35 -9.42 -17.33
CA SER A 30 -19.54 -8.22 -17.58
C SER A 30 -20.20 -6.98 -17.01
N ALA A 31 -21.51 -6.80 -17.12
CA ALA A 31 -22.23 -5.66 -16.56
C ALA A 31 -22.10 -5.61 -15.03
N GLY A 32 -22.31 -6.73 -14.34
CA GLY A 32 -22.11 -6.83 -12.89
C GLY A 32 -20.66 -6.53 -12.48
N PHE A 33 -19.69 -7.08 -13.22
CA PHE A 33 -18.28 -6.80 -13.00
C PHE A 33 -17.93 -5.32 -13.21
N LEU A 34 -18.38 -4.72 -14.31
CA LEU A 34 -18.14 -3.31 -14.62
C LEU A 34 -18.78 -2.38 -13.59
N LEU A 35 -19.97 -2.72 -13.08
CA LEU A 35 -20.60 -1.99 -11.99
C LEU A 35 -19.73 -2.02 -10.73
N LEU A 36 -19.21 -3.19 -10.35
CA LEU A 36 -18.28 -3.34 -9.23
C LEU A 36 -17.00 -2.52 -9.47
N THR A 37 -16.41 -2.60 -10.66
CA THR A 37 -15.21 -1.82 -11.03
C THR A 37 -15.49 -0.32 -11.00
N ALA A 38 -16.67 0.13 -11.43
CA ALA A 38 -17.07 1.53 -11.38
C ALA A 38 -17.21 2.02 -9.93
N VAL A 39 -17.92 1.27 -9.07
CA VAL A 39 -18.08 1.62 -7.66
C VAL A 39 -16.73 1.67 -6.94
N THR A 40 -15.89 0.65 -7.11
CA THR A 40 -14.55 0.60 -6.51
C THR A 40 -13.63 1.70 -7.06
N GLY A 41 -13.76 2.04 -8.34
CA GLY A 41 -13.04 3.15 -8.97
C GLY A 41 -13.45 4.51 -8.41
N ILE A 42 -14.76 4.74 -8.23
CA ILE A 42 -15.29 5.96 -7.61
C ILE A 42 -14.80 6.10 -6.18
N LEU A 43 -14.91 5.03 -5.38
CA LEU A 43 -14.41 5.03 -4.00
C LEU A 43 -12.91 5.34 -3.97
N TRP A 44 -12.11 4.66 -4.79
CA TRP A 44 -10.66 4.86 -4.81
C TRP A 44 -10.25 6.27 -5.27
N ALA A 45 -10.88 6.81 -6.31
CA ALA A 45 -10.48 8.07 -6.92
C ALA A 45 -11.08 9.32 -6.24
N TYR A 46 -12.32 9.22 -5.75
CA TYR A 46 -13.11 10.39 -5.32
C TYR A 46 -13.48 10.37 -3.83
N ALA A 47 -13.08 9.36 -3.07
CA ALA A 47 -13.26 9.33 -1.62
C ALA A 47 -11.95 9.39 -0.79
N PRO A 48 -10.94 10.20 -1.15
CA PRO A 48 -9.67 10.24 -0.41
C PRO A 48 -9.86 10.66 1.05
N HIS A 49 -10.85 11.51 1.36
CA HIS A 49 -11.17 11.95 2.71
C HIS A 49 -11.62 10.79 3.64
N LEU A 50 -12.10 9.67 3.09
CA LEU A 50 -12.44 8.48 3.87
C LEU A 50 -11.20 7.71 4.32
N TYR A 51 -10.05 7.91 3.68
CA TYR A 51 -8.85 7.07 3.82
C TYR A 51 -7.61 7.83 4.30
N PHE A 52 -7.54 9.11 3.97
CA PHE A 52 -6.41 9.98 4.26
C PHE A 52 -6.87 11.04 5.24
N LYS A 53 -6.49 10.82 6.50
CA LYS A 53 -6.59 11.84 7.54
C LYS A 53 -5.51 12.89 7.33
N GLU A 54 -5.78 14.11 7.76
CA GLU A 54 -4.78 15.16 7.80
C GLU A 54 -3.57 14.75 8.64
N GLY A 55 -2.39 15.23 8.23
CA GLY A 55 -1.15 14.90 8.94
C GLY A 55 -0.63 13.49 8.69
N TYR A 56 -0.95 12.85 7.56
CA TYR A 56 -0.31 11.60 7.15
C TYR A 56 1.22 11.72 7.16
N LEU A 57 1.90 10.80 7.83
CA LEU A 57 3.35 10.79 8.05
C LEU A 57 3.89 12.05 8.77
N LYS A 58 3.03 12.81 9.43
CA LYS A 58 3.41 13.95 10.26
C LYS A 58 3.17 13.63 11.72
N LYS A 59 4.02 14.18 12.58
CA LYS A 59 3.81 14.13 14.03
C LYS A 59 2.51 14.86 14.37
N LYS A 60 1.65 14.18 15.13
CA LYS A 60 0.33 14.65 15.58
C LYS A 60 0.33 15.00 17.07
N SER A 61 1.26 14.41 17.82
CA SER A 61 1.44 14.60 19.25
C SER A 61 2.93 14.82 19.52
N LEU A 62 3.33 16.03 19.90
CA LEU A 62 4.72 16.27 20.28
C LEU A 62 4.92 15.77 21.71
N LYS A 63 5.89 14.86 21.91
CA LYS A 63 6.34 14.55 23.25
C LYS A 63 7.26 15.65 23.76
N ALA A 64 7.08 16.02 25.02
CA ALA A 64 8.03 16.89 25.69
C ALA A 64 9.41 16.20 25.67
N ALA A 65 10.38 16.87 25.07
CA ALA A 65 11.77 16.46 25.04
C ALA A 65 12.63 17.57 25.67
N PRO A 66 13.83 17.25 26.19
CA PRO A 66 14.78 18.26 26.62
C PRO A 66 15.07 19.27 25.51
N SER A 67 15.38 20.52 25.88
CA SER A 67 15.82 21.54 24.92
C SER A 67 17.12 21.11 24.24
N LEU A 68 17.39 21.63 23.04
CA LEU A 68 18.65 21.33 22.32
C LEU A 68 19.89 21.72 23.15
N SER A 69 19.77 22.74 24.01
CA SER A 69 20.83 23.17 24.93
C SER A 69 21.12 22.19 26.07
N ALA A 70 20.25 21.19 26.29
CA ALA A 70 20.46 20.15 27.30
C ALA A 70 21.41 19.04 26.82
N ALA A 71 21.82 19.05 25.54
CA ALA A 71 22.82 18.12 25.02
C ALA A 71 24.13 18.26 25.82
N ARG A 72 24.68 17.11 26.23
CA ARG A 72 25.95 17.04 26.97
C ARG A 72 27.11 16.56 26.09
N LEU A 73 26.81 15.92 24.97
CA LEU A 73 27.81 15.41 24.05
C LEU A 73 28.10 16.40 22.93
N ALA A 74 29.37 16.44 22.53
CA ALA A 74 29.77 17.12 21.31
C ALA A 74 29.43 16.26 20.07
N PRO A 75 29.19 16.86 18.89
CA PRO A 75 28.97 16.11 17.66
C PRO A 75 30.08 15.09 17.35
N GLN A 76 31.34 15.41 17.67
CA GLN A 76 32.49 14.52 17.48
C GLN A 76 32.43 13.28 18.40
N GLU A 77 31.90 13.43 19.61
CA GLU A 77 31.67 12.30 20.52
C GLU A 77 30.56 11.40 20.02
N ALA A 78 29.46 11.97 19.53
CA ALA A 78 28.39 11.20 18.90
C ALA A 78 28.89 10.39 17.70
N ILE A 79 29.76 10.96 16.85
CA ILE A 79 30.42 10.23 15.76
C ILE A 79 31.22 9.04 16.29
N ARG A 80 32.00 9.21 17.36
CA ARG A 80 32.81 8.14 17.95
C ARG A 80 31.95 7.02 18.56
N LEU A 81 30.85 7.38 19.22
CA LEU A 81 29.94 6.43 19.86
C LEU A 81 29.04 5.69 18.85
N ALA A 82 28.74 6.33 17.71
CA ALA A 82 28.01 5.70 16.61
C ALA A 82 28.92 4.69 15.88
N GLU A 83 28.82 3.41 16.28
CA GLU A 83 29.56 2.30 15.68
C GLU A 83 29.27 2.14 14.18
N ALA A 84 30.26 2.27 13.30
CA ALA A 84 30.09 1.99 11.88
C ALA A 84 29.84 0.49 11.61
N ALA A 85 28.71 0.13 10.99
CA ALA A 85 28.49 -1.26 10.56
C ALA A 85 29.21 -1.50 9.22
N GLY A 86 30.32 -2.24 9.23
CA GLY A 86 31.10 -2.53 8.02
C GLY A 86 32.17 -1.47 7.70
N LYS A 87 32.67 -1.46 6.45
CA LYS A 87 33.66 -0.48 5.97
C LYS A 87 32.97 0.83 5.57
N VAL A 88 32.42 1.53 6.55
CA VAL A 88 31.67 2.76 6.29
C VAL A 88 32.64 3.95 6.23
N GLY A 89 32.39 4.88 5.29
CA GLY A 89 33.18 6.11 5.15
C GLY A 89 33.03 7.06 6.35
N PRO A 90 33.68 8.24 6.29
CA PRO A 90 33.51 9.27 7.32
C PRO A 90 32.04 9.68 7.48
N ALA A 91 31.69 10.26 8.63
CA ALA A 91 30.35 10.82 8.86
C ALA A 91 30.05 11.90 7.82
N GLU A 92 28.96 11.73 7.08
CA GLU A 92 28.47 12.69 6.08
C GLU A 92 27.68 13.80 6.77
N SER A 93 26.88 13.45 7.79
CA SER A 93 26.16 14.43 8.59
C SER A 93 25.95 13.96 10.03
N VAL A 94 25.79 14.94 10.93
CA VAL A 94 25.41 14.74 12.34
C VAL A 94 24.33 15.75 12.68
N VAL A 95 23.16 15.26 13.07
CA VAL A 95 21.99 16.11 13.36
C VAL A 95 21.50 15.87 14.78
N LEU A 96 21.37 16.94 15.56
CA LEU A 96 20.74 16.92 16.87
C LEU A 96 19.24 17.20 16.74
N ARG A 97 18.38 16.32 17.28
CA ARG A 97 16.93 16.54 17.29
C ARG A 97 16.24 15.92 18.51
N ALA A 98 15.02 16.37 18.76
CA ALA A 98 14.10 15.71 19.68
C ALA A 98 13.33 14.59 18.96
N GLU A 99 13.34 13.38 19.52
CA GLU A 99 12.69 12.21 18.96
C GLU A 99 12.23 11.29 20.11
N GLY A 100 10.95 10.91 20.14
CA GLY A 100 10.41 10.00 21.16
C GLY A 100 10.51 10.51 22.60
N GLY A 101 10.54 11.84 22.79
CA GLY A 101 10.79 12.46 24.10
C GLY A 101 12.26 12.45 24.56
N ARG A 102 13.20 12.01 23.71
CA ARG A 102 14.65 12.06 23.98
C ARG A 102 15.32 13.07 23.06
N LEU A 103 16.50 13.54 23.48
CA LEU A 103 17.38 14.33 22.63
C LEU A 103 18.40 13.39 22.00
N VAL A 104 18.43 13.29 20.67
CA VAL A 104 19.23 12.30 19.95
C VAL A 104 20.13 12.97 18.91
N PHE A 105 21.35 12.45 18.79
CA PHE A 105 22.19 12.67 17.63
C PHE A 105 21.94 11.56 16.61
N GLU A 106 21.65 11.94 15.38
CA GLU A 106 21.71 11.03 14.23
C GLU A 106 23.01 11.25 13.47
N VAL A 107 23.79 10.19 13.37
CA VAL A 107 25.02 10.15 12.59
C VAL A 107 24.74 9.36 11.32
N VAL A 108 24.89 10.02 10.17
CA VAL A 108 24.70 9.40 8.86
C VAL A 108 26.05 9.18 8.20
N ARG A 109 26.28 7.96 7.73
CA ARG A 109 27.47 7.57 6.96
C ARG A 109 27.06 6.93 5.65
N ARG A 110 27.92 7.04 4.64
CA ARG A 110 27.66 6.48 3.31
C ARG A 110 28.57 5.29 3.03
N GLU A 111 27.97 4.24 2.47
CA GLU A 111 28.66 3.09 1.88
C GLU A 111 28.22 2.98 0.41
N GLY A 112 29.02 3.52 -0.50
CA GLY A 112 28.66 3.64 -1.91
C GLY A 112 27.40 4.49 -2.12
N LYS A 113 26.28 3.87 -2.50
CA LYS A 113 24.98 4.55 -2.66
C LYS A 113 24.07 4.42 -1.43
N ALA A 114 24.42 3.57 -0.47
CA ALA A 114 23.62 3.35 0.73
C ALA A 114 23.99 4.36 1.82
N ALA A 115 22.98 4.89 2.51
CA ALA A 115 23.15 5.71 3.70
C ALA A 115 22.77 4.89 4.94
N HIS A 116 23.64 4.91 5.94
CA HIS A 116 23.48 4.21 7.21
C HIS A 116 23.35 5.26 8.31
N SER A 117 22.20 5.26 8.99
CA SER A 117 21.92 6.18 10.09
C SER A 117 22.05 5.46 11.42
N GLN A 118 22.58 6.15 12.42
CA GLN A 118 22.75 5.63 13.78
C GLN A 118 22.39 6.71 14.78
N LEU A 119 21.64 6.31 15.82
CA LEU A 119 21.17 7.19 16.86
C LEU A 119 21.97 6.97 18.14
N VAL A 120 22.34 8.08 18.77
CA VAL A 120 22.99 8.14 20.08
C VAL A 120 22.22 9.15 20.93
N ASP A 121 21.95 8.83 22.19
CA ASP A 121 21.36 9.78 23.13
C ASP A 121 22.35 10.92 23.40
N ALA A 122 21.90 12.16 23.18
CA ALA A 122 22.76 13.34 23.26
C ALA A 122 23.11 13.77 24.69
N ILE A 123 22.52 13.14 25.71
CA ILE A 123 22.72 13.44 27.12
C ILE A 123 23.54 12.33 27.79
N SER A 124 23.19 11.07 27.57
CA SER A 124 23.85 9.91 28.21
C SER A 124 24.95 9.27 27.38
N GLY A 125 24.94 9.43 26.05
CA GLY A 125 25.85 8.71 25.15
C GLY A 125 25.46 7.26 24.89
N GLU A 126 24.28 6.85 25.36
CA GLU A 126 23.71 5.54 25.05
C GLU A 126 23.50 5.40 23.53
N LYS A 127 23.95 4.29 22.96
CA LYS A 127 23.65 3.94 21.57
C LYS A 127 22.21 3.46 21.46
N LEU A 128 21.41 4.15 20.67
CA LEU A 128 19.98 3.88 20.52
C LEU A 128 19.64 3.04 19.30
N SER A 129 20.51 2.97 18.29
CA SER A 129 20.28 2.16 17.08
C SER A 129 20.95 0.78 17.18
N PRO A 130 20.27 -0.31 16.78
CA PRO A 130 18.86 -0.36 16.41
C PRO A 130 17.96 -0.05 17.61
N LEU A 131 16.85 0.67 17.37
CA LEU A 131 15.88 1.01 18.40
C LEU A 131 15.46 -0.24 19.17
N ASP A 132 15.23 -0.06 20.46
CA ASP A 132 14.50 -0.99 21.29
C ASP A 132 12.98 -0.74 21.18
N GLU A 133 12.19 -1.63 21.77
CA GLU A 133 10.73 -1.52 21.75
C GLU A 133 10.24 -0.23 22.41
N LYS A 134 10.86 0.17 23.53
CA LYS A 134 10.45 1.34 24.30
C LYS A 134 10.62 2.63 23.50
N MET A 135 11.78 2.80 22.88
CA MET A 135 12.07 3.97 22.05
C MET A 135 11.22 3.95 20.79
N ALA A 136 11.09 2.80 20.11
CA ALA A 136 10.24 2.70 18.93
C ALA A 136 8.77 3.04 19.23
N ALA A 137 8.22 2.53 20.34
CA ALA A 137 6.89 2.90 20.80
C ALA A 137 6.79 4.38 21.15
N ALA A 138 7.84 4.96 21.75
CA ALA A 138 7.85 6.35 22.11
C ALA A 138 7.82 7.29 20.90
N VAL A 139 8.60 6.98 19.85
CA VAL A 139 8.61 7.70 18.57
C VAL A 139 7.30 7.50 17.83
N ALA A 140 6.80 6.26 17.75
CA ALA A 140 5.54 5.94 17.06
C ALA A 140 4.34 6.68 17.65
N ALA A 141 4.30 6.83 18.97
CA ALA A 141 3.22 7.56 19.66
C ALA A 141 3.13 9.03 19.21
N GLU A 142 4.22 9.64 18.71
CA GLU A 142 4.17 11.02 18.20
C GLU A 142 3.35 11.16 16.92
N TYR A 143 3.15 10.07 16.16
CA TYR A 143 2.38 10.04 14.90
C TYR A 143 0.91 9.69 15.09
N VAL A 144 0.49 9.46 16.33
CA VAL A 144 -0.89 9.10 16.68
C VAL A 144 -1.46 10.20 17.57
N VAL A 145 -2.72 10.56 17.35
CA VAL A 145 -3.39 11.63 18.10
C VAL A 145 -3.56 11.22 19.56
N GLY A 146 -3.21 12.12 20.47
CA GLY A 146 -3.35 11.92 21.91
C GLY A 146 -2.20 11.11 22.51
N ASN A 147 -2.49 10.38 23.60
CA ASN A 147 -1.52 9.51 24.27
C ASN A 147 -1.98 8.05 24.15
N PRO A 148 -1.77 7.41 22.99
CA PRO A 148 -2.32 6.10 22.72
C PRO A 148 -1.65 5.02 23.58
N THR A 149 -2.42 4.00 23.94
CA THR A 149 -1.88 2.82 24.63
C THR A 149 -1.23 1.87 23.63
N LEU A 150 0.01 1.45 23.88
CA LEU A 150 0.69 0.45 23.07
C LEU A 150 -0.10 -0.86 23.09
N LYS A 151 -0.40 -1.41 21.91
CA LYS A 151 -0.99 -2.74 21.76
C LYS A 151 0.09 -3.80 21.61
N ASN A 152 1.01 -3.58 20.67
CA ASN A 152 2.20 -4.41 20.47
C ASN A 152 3.25 -3.65 19.63
N ALA A 153 4.48 -4.15 19.67
CA ALA A 153 5.55 -3.73 18.78
C ALA A 153 6.30 -4.96 18.27
N THR A 154 6.45 -5.08 16.96
CA THR A 154 7.09 -6.24 16.32
C THR A 154 8.15 -5.79 15.34
N VAL A 155 9.31 -6.44 15.36
CA VAL A 155 10.36 -6.22 14.36
C VAL A 155 10.00 -6.95 13.07
N ILE A 156 10.19 -6.27 11.94
CA ILE A 156 10.05 -6.81 10.60
C ILE A 156 11.34 -6.53 9.85
N ASP A 157 12.07 -7.59 9.52
CA ASP A 157 13.26 -7.49 8.69
C ASP A 157 12.89 -7.53 7.20
N ASN A 158 13.68 -6.85 6.38
CA ASN A 158 13.50 -6.72 4.93
C ASN A 158 12.09 -6.24 4.55
N TYR A 159 11.56 -5.27 5.30
CA TYR A 159 10.26 -4.67 5.04
C TYR A 159 10.21 -4.05 3.65
N ARG A 160 9.29 -4.53 2.80
CA ARG A 160 9.06 -4.00 1.46
C ARG A 160 7.93 -2.98 1.51
N HIS A 161 8.29 -1.70 1.48
CA HIS A 161 7.32 -0.61 1.38
C HIS A 161 6.54 -0.71 0.06
N ARG A 162 5.30 -0.20 0.05
CA ARG A 162 4.41 -0.22 -1.12
C ARG A 162 5.00 0.41 -2.39
N SER A 163 5.93 1.35 -2.26
CA SER A 163 6.65 1.94 -3.41
C SER A 163 7.68 1.00 -4.04
N GLY A 164 7.91 -0.19 -3.45
CA GLY A 164 8.95 -1.14 -3.84
C GLY A 164 10.26 -0.96 -3.08
N LYS A 165 10.42 0.14 -2.32
CA LYS A 165 11.61 0.39 -1.47
C LYS A 165 11.75 -0.70 -0.41
N LEU A 166 12.93 -1.30 -0.31
CA LEU A 166 13.28 -2.23 0.74
C LEU A 166 13.87 -1.46 1.92
N VAL A 167 13.38 -1.73 3.13
CA VAL A 167 13.90 -1.18 4.39
C VAL A 167 14.40 -2.36 5.23
N PRO A 168 15.70 -2.42 5.59
CA PRO A 168 16.30 -3.61 6.19
C PRO A 168 15.68 -4.05 7.51
N SER A 169 15.32 -3.13 8.41
CA SER A 169 14.72 -3.49 9.70
C SER A 169 13.81 -2.38 10.21
N VAL A 170 12.54 -2.73 10.43
CA VAL A 170 11.45 -1.82 10.78
C VAL A 170 10.74 -2.33 12.03
N TYR A 171 10.35 -1.42 12.93
CA TYR A 171 9.33 -1.72 13.92
C TYR A 171 7.96 -1.41 13.36
N ARG A 172 7.03 -2.37 13.46
CA ARG A 172 5.59 -2.13 13.36
C ARG A 172 5.04 -1.98 14.78
N VAL A 173 4.60 -0.78 15.12
CA VAL A 173 4.04 -0.44 16.42
C VAL A 173 2.54 -0.22 16.27
N ALA A 174 1.72 -1.08 16.88
CA ALA A 174 0.27 -0.92 16.88
C ALA A 174 -0.22 -0.32 18.19
N PHE A 175 -1.28 0.47 18.12
CA PHE A 175 -1.87 1.12 19.28
C PHE A 175 -3.34 0.76 19.46
N VAL A 176 -3.79 0.79 20.71
CA VAL A 176 -5.21 0.76 21.09
C VAL A 176 -5.76 2.17 20.98
N ALA A 177 -6.22 2.54 19.79
CA ALA A 177 -6.84 3.83 19.51
C ALA A 177 -7.85 3.70 18.36
N SER A 178 -8.64 4.75 18.11
CA SER A 178 -9.65 4.75 17.05
C SER A 178 -9.02 4.47 15.67
N GLY A 179 -9.55 3.46 14.98
CA GLY A 179 -9.05 2.98 13.69
C GLY A 179 -7.80 2.08 13.77
N ASN A 180 -7.40 1.62 14.96
CA ASN A 180 -6.28 0.70 15.17
C ASN A 180 -4.99 1.13 14.45
N PRO A 181 -4.44 2.33 14.74
CA PRO A 181 -3.31 2.85 14.00
C PRO A 181 -2.04 2.01 14.24
N GLU A 182 -1.28 1.85 13.17
CA GLU A 182 -0.01 1.15 13.12
C GLU A 182 1.06 2.02 12.47
N ILE A 183 2.17 2.22 13.18
CA ILE A 183 3.27 3.06 12.71
C ILE A 183 4.48 2.18 12.45
N TYR A 184 5.05 2.35 11.26
CA TYR A 184 6.24 1.65 10.81
C TYR A 184 7.43 2.59 10.93
N ILE A 185 8.45 2.21 11.69
CA ILE A 185 9.62 3.04 11.98
C ILE A 185 10.89 2.29 11.63
N ASP A 186 11.79 2.93 10.89
CA ASP A 186 13.12 2.41 10.65
C ASP A 186 13.91 2.36 11.96
N ARG A 187 14.42 1.16 12.30
CA ARG A 187 15.08 0.93 13.60
C ARG A 187 16.41 1.65 13.74
N ASN A 188 17.00 2.15 12.67
CA ASN A 188 18.33 2.74 12.71
C ASN A 188 18.30 4.26 12.70
N SER A 189 17.30 4.85 12.07
CA SER A 189 17.12 6.31 11.93
C SER A 189 15.95 6.88 12.75
N ALA A 190 15.09 6.02 13.32
CA ALA A 190 13.78 6.42 13.86
C ALA A 190 12.87 7.13 12.84
N ALA A 191 13.20 7.08 11.54
CA ALA A 191 12.39 7.68 10.50
C ALA A 191 11.08 6.88 10.33
N ILE A 192 9.97 7.60 10.20
CA ILE A 192 8.70 6.97 9.83
C ILE A 192 8.79 6.44 8.39
N VAL A 193 8.46 5.16 8.24
CA VAL A 193 8.44 4.45 6.95
C VAL A 193 7.04 4.44 6.38
N GLU A 194 6.05 4.11 7.22
CA GLU A 194 4.65 4.02 6.82
C GLU A 194 3.75 4.29 8.03
N GLU A 195 2.59 4.86 7.76
CA GLU A 195 1.48 4.95 8.70
C GLU A 195 0.35 4.10 8.12
N SER A 196 -0.32 3.29 8.94
CA SER A 196 -1.48 2.49 8.54
C SER A 196 -2.57 2.56 9.60
N ASP A 197 -3.81 2.35 9.20
CA ASP A 197 -4.99 2.24 10.06
C ASP A 197 -6.08 1.46 9.31
N ASP A 198 -7.22 1.17 9.95
CA ASP A 198 -8.32 0.39 9.35
C ASP A 198 -8.85 1.03 8.06
N ALA A 199 -8.97 2.36 8.04
CA ALA A 199 -9.45 3.10 6.87
C ALA A 199 -8.48 2.97 5.69
N ARG A 200 -7.17 3.02 5.95
CA ARG A 200 -6.12 2.84 4.95
C ARG A 200 -6.02 1.38 4.48
N ALA A 201 -6.20 0.42 5.39
CA ALA A 201 -6.29 -0.99 5.02
C ALA A 201 -7.46 -1.24 4.06
N PHE A 202 -8.62 -0.64 4.34
CA PHE A 202 -9.78 -0.70 3.46
C PHE A 202 -9.53 0.01 2.11
N HIS A 203 -8.89 1.18 2.09
CA HIS A 203 -8.48 1.85 0.85
C HIS A 203 -7.64 0.93 -0.05
N PHE A 204 -6.64 0.27 0.53
CA PHE A 204 -5.78 -0.64 -0.22
C PHE A 204 -6.52 -1.89 -0.68
N TRP A 205 -7.47 -2.39 0.11
CA TRP A 205 -8.34 -3.46 -0.32
C TRP A 205 -9.20 -3.06 -1.52
N VAL A 206 -9.84 -1.88 -1.49
CA VAL A 206 -10.60 -1.32 -2.62
C VAL A 206 -9.70 -1.13 -3.86
N MET A 207 -8.49 -0.59 -3.68
CA MET A 207 -7.52 -0.42 -4.76
C MET A 207 -7.15 -1.76 -5.41
N LYS A 208 -6.83 -2.78 -4.61
CA LYS A 208 -6.51 -4.13 -5.10
C LYS A 208 -7.70 -4.75 -5.83
N LEU A 209 -8.92 -4.56 -5.32
CA LEU A 209 -10.15 -5.04 -5.95
C LEU A 209 -10.39 -4.38 -7.30
N HIS A 210 -10.24 -3.05 -7.38
CA HIS A 210 -10.41 -2.29 -8.63
C HIS A 210 -9.38 -2.69 -9.69
N GLN A 211 -8.12 -2.88 -9.29
CA GLN A 211 -7.01 -3.21 -10.19
C GLN A 211 -6.85 -4.72 -10.43
N LEU A 212 -7.72 -5.55 -9.84
CA LEU A 212 -7.59 -7.00 -9.82
C LEU A 212 -6.19 -7.49 -9.41
N GLN A 213 -5.57 -6.82 -8.44
CA GLN A 213 -4.23 -7.13 -7.96
C GLN A 213 -4.29 -8.24 -6.90
N PHE A 214 -4.45 -9.48 -7.35
CA PHE A 214 -4.57 -10.68 -6.50
C PHE A 214 -3.57 -11.77 -6.91
N PHE A 215 -3.32 -12.73 -6.00
CA PHE A 215 -2.46 -13.90 -6.27
C PHE A 215 -1.02 -13.57 -6.72
N GLY A 216 -0.48 -12.43 -6.27
CA GLY A 216 0.86 -11.97 -6.67
C GLY A 216 0.93 -11.35 -8.06
N THR A 217 -0.18 -11.28 -8.80
CA THR A 217 -0.28 -10.50 -10.03
C THR A 217 -0.27 -9.00 -9.69
N LYS A 218 0.21 -8.17 -10.60
CA LYS A 218 0.11 -6.72 -10.56
C LYS A 218 -1.23 -6.26 -11.12
N LYS A 219 -1.35 -6.23 -12.45
CA LYS A 219 -2.55 -5.78 -13.16
C LYS A 219 -2.93 -6.73 -14.30
N GLU A 220 -2.27 -7.86 -14.41
CA GLU A 220 -2.44 -8.81 -15.51
C GLU A 220 -3.87 -9.36 -15.53
N LEU A 221 -4.51 -9.51 -14.37
CA LEU A 221 -5.90 -9.99 -14.29
C LEU A 221 -6.93 -9.00 -14.89
N THR A 222 -6.58 -7.73 -15.09
CA THR A 222 -7.47 -6.79 -15.81
C THR A 222 -7.65 -7.15 -17.29
N LEU A 223 -6.83 -8.07 -17.83
CA LEU A 223 -7.04 -8.63 -19.16
C LEU A 223 -8.35 -9.43 -19.27
N ILE A 224 -8.79 -10.08 -18.19
CA ILE A 224 -10.01 -10.91 -18.20
C ILE A 224 -11.26 -10.08 -18.58
N PRO A 225 -11.59 -8.98 -17.88
CA PRO A 225 -12.71 -8.14 -18.30
C PRO A 225 -12.46 -7.46 -19.65
N GLY A 226 -11.21 -7.14 -20.00
CA GLY A 226 -10.86 -6.62 -21.32
C GLY A 226 -11.21 -7.58 -22.46
N LEU A 227 -10.85 -8.85 -22.32
CA LEU A 227 -11.21 -9.90 -23.29
C LEU A 227 -12.71 -10.13 -23.36
N ALA A 228 -13.40 -10.12 -22.22
CA ALA A 228 -14.86 -10.24 -22.19
C ALA A 228 -15.54 -9.10 -22.96
N LEU A 229 -15.06 -7.86 -22.81
CA LEU A 229 -15.55 -6.71 -23.57
C LEU A 229 -15.30 -6.86 -25.07
N ILE A 230 -14.11 -7.31 -25.49
CA ILE A 230 -13.80 -7.59 -26.90
C ILE A 230 -14.77 -8.63 -27.46
N LEU A 231 -15.01 -9.73 -26.73
CA LEU A 231 -15.96 -10.76 -27.12
C LEU A 231 -17.38 -10.19 -27.26
N LEU A 232 -17.81 -9.29 -26.38
CA LEU A 232 -19.11 -8.62 -26.47
C LEU A 232 -19.22 -7.73 -27.70
N VAL A 233 -18.16 -6.98 -28.04
CA VAL A 233 -18.12 -6.16 -29.27
C VAL A 233 -18.25 -7.06 -30.50
N ILE A 234 -17.42 -8.11 -30.61
CA ILE A 234 -17.43 -9.02 -31.76
C ILE A 234 -18.80 -9.71 -31.88
N THR A 235 -19.31 -10.29 -30.80
CA THR A 235 -20.59 -11.01 -30.83
C THR A 235 -21.78 -10.07 -31.06
N GLY A 236 -21.73 -8.84 -30.53
CA GLY A 236 -22.71 -7.79 -30.80
C GLY A 236 -22.72 -7.39 -32.28
N MET A 237 -21.55 -7.16 -32.88
CA MET A 237 -21.41 -6.90 -34.31
C MET A 237 -21.93 -8.05 -35.18
N LEU A 238 -21.62 -9.30 -34.82
CA LEU A 238 -22.14 -10.48 -35.53
C LEU A 238 -23.66 -10.58 -35.46
N ILE A 239 -24.26 -10.33 -34.30
CA ILE A 239 -25.72 -10.32 -34.13
C ILE A 239 -26.35 -9.20 -34.98
N TRP A 240 -25.76 -8.00 -34.93
CA TRP A 240 -26.21 -6.84 -35.71
C TRP A 240 -26.13 -7.12 -37.21
N TRP A 241 -24.99 -7.58 -37.71
CA TRP A 241 -24.78 -7.92 -39.12
C TRP A 241 -25.79 -8.97 -39.61
N ARG A 242 -26.04 -10.02 -38.82
CA ARG A 242 -27.01 -11.07 -39.16
C ARG A 242 -28.44 -10.54 -39.19
N ARG A 243 -28.77 -9.57 -38.34
CA ARG A 243 -30.08 -8.90 -38.35
C ARG A 243 -30.21 -7.98 -39.57
N TYR A 244 -29.18 -7.20 -39.89
CA TYR A 244 -29.17 -6.32 -41.04
C TYR A 244 -29.41 -7.09 -42.35
N ARG A 245 -28.64 -8.18 -42.58
CA ARG A 245 -28.81 -9.07 -43.74
C ARG A 245 -30.18 -9.75 -43.86
N ALA A 246 -30.96 -9.81 -42.78
CA ALA A 246 -32.31 -10.38 -42.81
C ALA A 246 -33.39 -9.34 -43.09
N LEU A 247 -33.05 -8.05 -43.02
CA LEU A 247 -33.93 -6.92 -43.28
C LEU A 247 -33.71 -6.29 -44.67
N SER A 248 -32.51 -6.48 -45.23
CA SER A 248 -32.14 -6.17 -46.63
C SER A 248 -32.49 -7.32 -47.56
#